data_AF-A0A432HWM2-F1
#
_entry.id   AF-A0A432HWM2-F1
#
_cell.length_a   1.000
_cell.length_b   1.000
_cell.length_c   1.000
_cell.angle_alpha   90.00
_cell.angle_beta   90.00
_cell.angle_gamma   90.00
#
_symmetry.space_group_name_H-M   'P 1'
#
loop_
_entity.id
_entity.type
_entity.pdbx_description
1 polymer ?
#
loop_
_entity_poly.entity_id
_entity_poly.type
_entity_poly.pdbx_seq_one_letter_code
_entity_poly.pdbx_strand_id
1 'polypeptide(L)'
;MAGFRGVYPALITPMTAGGELNEAALREVIEFNIQAGVHGFWVAGGTGESVLLEDEENMRIAEIASDQSRGRIENIMHVGAATTARAVKLAEHARTRRQVRG
;
A
#
# COMPACT_ATOMS: atom_id res chain seq x y z
N MET A 1 12.60 -15.21 12.42
CA MET A 1 11.69 -14.20 11.82
C MET A 1 10.37 -14.27 12.56
N ALA A 2 9.91 -13.18 13.17
CA ALA A 2 8.48 -13.08 13.48
C ALA A 2 7.75 -12.97 12.13
N GLY A 3 6.90 -13.95 11.81
CA GLY A 3 6.17 -14.00 10.53
C GLY A 3 4.94 -13.09 10.54
N PHE A 4 4.37 -12.84 9.36
CA PHE A 4 3.08 -12.16 9.22
C PHE A 4 1.99 -12.97 9.93
N ARG A 5 1.30 -12.37 10.91
CA ARG A 5 0.27 -13.05 11.71
C ARG A 5 -0.90 -12.12 11.99
N GLY A 6 -2.12 -12.65 11.87
CA GLY A 6 -3.34 -11.89 12.04
C GLY A 6 -3.99 -11.55 10.71
N VAL A 7 -4.69 -10.41 10.65
CA VAL A 7 -5.47 -10.00 9.48
C VAL A 7 -4.76 -8.88 8.74
N TYR A 8 -4.51 -9.09 7.44
CA TYR A 8 -3.89 -8.13 6.53
C TYR A 8 -4.80 -7.90 5.33
N PRO A 9 -5.74 -6.94 5.40
CA PRO A 9 -6.62 -6.66 4.26
C PRO A 9 -5.82 -6.21 3.04
N ALA A 10 -6.24 -6.68 1.87
CA ALA A 10 -5.81 -6.11 0.60
C ALA A 10 -6.56 -4.79 0.38
N LEU A 11 -5.84 -3.67 0.39
CA LEU A 11 -6.45 -2.37 0.25
C LEU A 11 -6.95 -2.15 -1.19
N ILE A 12 -8.15 -1.56 -1.30
CA ILE A 12 -8.63 -0.96 -2.54
C ILE A 12 -7.88 0.34 -2.84
N THR A 13 -8.00 0.83 -4.08
CA THR A 13 -7.50 2.15 -4.46
C THR A 13 -8.68 3.05 -4.81
N PRO A 14 -9.15 3.91 -3.87
CA PRO A 14 -10.22 4.84 -4.16
C PRO A 14 -9.80 5.83 -5.24
N MET A 15 -10.62 5.97 -6.28
CA MET A 15 -10.42 6.94 -7.36
C MET A 15 -11.49 8.03 -7.30
N THR A 16 -11.16 9.23 -7.77
CA THR A 16 -12.12 10.30 -7.98
C THR A 16 -12.97 10.02 -9.23
N ALA A 17 -14.08 10.75 -9.40
CA ALA A 17 -14.88 10.67 -10.62
C ALA A 17 -14.09 11.06 -11.89
N GLY A 18 -12.99 11.81 -11.73
CA GLY A 18 -12.07 12.18 -12.81
C GLY A 18 -11.03 11.11 -13.14
N GLY A 19 -10.99 9.99 -12.41
CA GLY A 19 -10.01 8.93 -12.64
C GLY A 19 -8.67 9.14 -11.95
N GLU A 20 -8.53 10.16 -11.10
CA GLU A 20 -7.33 10.41 -10.30
C GLU A 20 -7.40 9.71 -8.95
N LEU A 21 -6.25 9.35 -8.36
CA LEU A 21 -6.17 8.80 -7.00
C LEU A 21 -6.86 9.72 -5.97
N ASN A 22 -7.82 9.17 -5.23
CA ASN A 22 -8.47 9.85 -4.12
C ASN A 22 -7.74 9.57 -2.80
N GLU A 23 -6.71 10.39 -2.52
CA GLU A 23 -5.86 10.21 -1.35
C GLU A 23 -6.61 10.31 -0.02
N ALA A 24 -7.59 11.22 0.08
CA ALA A 24 -8.37 11.43 1.30
C ALA A 24 -9.19 10.16 1.63
N ALA A 25 -9.89 9.62 0.64
CA ALA A 25 -10.66 8.39 0.81
C ALA A 25 -9.76 7.19 1.12
N LEU A 26 -8.58 7.09 0.49
CA LEU A 26 -7.61 6.03 0.80
C LEU A 26 -7.18 6.09 2.28
N ARG A 27 -6.89 7.30 2.80
CA ARG A 27 -6.52 7.49 4.21
C ARG A 27 -7.65 7.13 5.16
N GLU A 28 -8.89 7.44 4.81
CA GLU A 28 -10.07 7.04 5.59
C GLU A 28 -10.24 5.52 5.63
N VAL A 29 -10.07 4.83 4.49
CA VAL A 29 -10.11 3.35 4.42
C VAL A 29 -9.03 2.74 5.31
N ILE A 30 -7.80 3.27 5.25
CA ILE A 30 -6.70 2.81 6.10
C ILE A 30 -7.03 3.01 7.58
N GLU A 31 -7.45 4.21 7.98
CA GLU A 31 -7.75 4.50 9.37
C GLU A 31 -8.89 3.63 9.90
N PHE A 32 -9.96 3.47 9.12
CA PHE A 32 -11.09 2.60 9.47
C PHE A 32 -10.62 1.17 9.77
N ASN A 33 -9.78 0.59 8.93
CA ASN A 33 -9.26 -0.75 9.14
C ASN A 33 -8.32 -0.83 10.35
N ILE A 34 -7.47 0.18 10.57
CA ILE A 34 -6.62 0.24 11.77
C ILE A 34 -7.48 0.25 13.04
N GLN A 35 -8.54 1.07 13.09
CA GLN A 35 -9.46 1.11 14.23
C GLN A 35 -10.23 -0.20 14.42
N ALA A 36 -10.42 -0.98 13.34
CA ALA A 36 -11.01 -2.32 13.40
C ALA A 36 -10.04 -3.41 13.89
N GLY A 37 -8.77 -3.08 14.18
CA GLY A 37 -7.81 -4.00 14.80
C GLY A 37 -7.06 -4.92 13.82
N VAL A 38 -6.87 -4.49 12.58
CA VAL A 38 -6.03 -5.23 11.61
C VAL A 38 -4.55 -5.18 12.02
N HIS A 39 -3.77 -6.15 11.55
CA HIS A 39 -2.37 -6.32 11.94
C HIS A 39 -1.39 -5.75 10.90
N GLY A 40 -1.91 -5.53 9.69
CA GLY A 40 -1.19 -4.88 8.61
C GLY A 40 -2.04 -4.70 7.37
N PHE A 41 -1.43 -4.31 6.28
CA PHE A 41 -2.06 -4.21 4.97
C PHE A 41 -1.23 -4.89 3.89
N TRP A 42 -1.93 -5.40 2.87
CA TRP A 42 -1.33 -5.64 1.57
C TRP A 42 -1.74 -4.53 0.62
N VAL A 43 -0.76 -3.77 0.13
CA VAL A 43 -0.96 -2.48 -0.56
C VAL A 43 -0.60 -2.60 -2.03
N ALA A 44 -1.36 -1.93 -2.90
CA ALA A 44 -1.18 -1.94 -4.35
C ALA A 44 -1.12 -3.36 -4.96
N GLY A 45 -1.85 -4.30 -4.38
CA GLY A 45 -2.02 -5.65 -4.93
C GLY A 45 -3.08 -5.66 -6.05
N GLY A 46 -3.54 -6.86 -6.43
CA GLY A 46 -4.62 -7.01 -7.41
C GLY A 46 -5.93 -6.31 -6.99
N THR A 47 -6.30 -6.36 -5.71
CA THR A 47 -7.46 -5.62 -5.15
C THR A 47 -7.27 -4.11 -5.20
N GLY A 48 -6.02 -3.64 -5.14
CA GLY A 48 -5.66 -2.23 -5.30
C GLY A 48 -5.40 -1.83 -6.76
N GLU A 49 -5.71 -2.71 -7.71
CA GLU A 49 -5.73 -2.43 -9.15
C GLU A 49 -4.37 -2.02 -9.75
N SER A 50 -3.25 -2.39 -9.13
CA SER A 50 -1.93 -1.87 -9.49
C SER A 50 -1.46 -2.08 -10.93
N VAL A 51 -1.99 -3.10 -11.61
CA VAL A 51 -1.70 -3.35 -13.03
C VAL A 51 -2.36 -2.34 -13.96
N LEU A 52 -3.39 -1.64 -13.50
CA LEU A 52 -4.14 -0.62 -14.23
C LEU A 52 -3.65 0.82 -13.94
N LEU A 53 -2.80 0.98 -12.93
CA LEU A 53 -2.31 2.26 -12.46
C LEU A 53 -0.89 2.53 -12.98
N GLU A 54 -0.57 3.81 -13.13
CA GLU A 54 0.78 4.26 -13.42
C GLU A 54 1.73 3.93 -12.27
N ASP A 55 3.04 3.92 -12.54
CA ASP A 55 4.04 3.63 -11.52
C ASP A 55 4.01 4.66 -10.40
N GLU A 56 3.84 5.92 -10.76
CA GLU A 56 3.81 7.04 -9.84
C GLU A 56 2.60 6.96 -8.90
N GLU A 57 1.45 6.47 -9.38
CA GLU A 57 0.27 6.22 -8.55
C GLU A 57 0.50 5.07 -7.58
N ASN A 58 1.04 3.95 -8.06
CA ASN A 58 1.40 2.80 -7.23
C ASN A 58 2.39 3.20 -6.12
N MET A 59 3.40 3.97 -6.48
CA MET A 59 4.35 4.54 -5.54
C MET A 59 3.62 5.46 -4.56
N ARG A 60 2.73 6.33 -5.03
CA ARG A 60 1.97 7.28 -4.20
C ARG A 60 1.10 6.57 -3.15
N ILE A 61 0.41 5.51 -3.55
CA ILE A 61 -0.40 4.66 -2.65
C ILE A 61 0.46 4.06 -1.55
N ALA A 62 1.66 3.57 -1.87
CA ALA A 62 2.60 3.03 -0.88
C ALA A 62 3.00 4.08 0.16
N GLU A 63 3.23 5.34 -0.26
CA GLU A 63 3.61 6.43 0.65
C GLU A 63 2.45 6.78 1.57
N ILE A 64 1.24 6.90 1.02
CA ILE A 64 0.03 7.21 1.79
C ILE A 64 -0.23 6.10 2.82
N ALA A 65 -0.11 4.82 2.43
CA ALA A 65 -0.27 3.70 3.34
C ALA A 65 0.73 3.75 4.49
N SER A 66 2.01 3.96 4.19
CA SER A 66 3.07 4.08 5.21
C SER A 66 2.85 5.29 6.13
N ASP A 67 2.56 6.46 5.55
CA ASP A 67 2.35 7.72 6.26
C ASP A 67 1.11 7.66 7.16
N GLN A 68 -0.03 7.20 6.64
CA GLN A 68 -1.25 7.07 7.42
C GLN A 68 -1.10 6.02 8.54
N SER A 69 -0.38 4.93 8.28
CA SER A 69 -0.15 3.88 9.28
C SER A 69 0.69 4.37 10.46
N ARG A 70 1.62 5.31 10.25
CA ARG A 70 2.51 5.87 11.29
C ARG A 70 3.22 4.81 12.14
N GLY A 71 3.58 3.67 11.54
CA GLY A 71 4.22 2.55 12.23
C GLY A 71 3.33 1.76 13.20
N ARG A 72 2.03 2.04 13.27
CA ARG A 72 1.08 1.31 14.14
C ARG A 72 0.87 -0.15 13.72
N ILE A 73 1.02 -0.43 12.42
CA ILE A 73 0.80 -1.72 11.77
C ILE A 73 1.84 -1.93 10.65
N GLU A 74 1.97 -3.16 10.17
CA GLU A 74 2.89 -3.51 9.08
C GLU A 74 2.25 -3.24 7.70
N ASN A 75 3.05 -2.79 6.73
CA ASN A 75 2.59 -2.61 5.34
C ASN A 75 3.37 -3.53 4.40
N ILE A 76 2.69 -4.39 3.67
CA ILE A 76 3.30 -5.22 2.63
C ILE A 76 3.02 -4.53 1.29
N MET A 77 4.05 -3.95 0.68
CA MET A 77 3.92 -3.35 -0.65
C MET A 77 4.04 -4.41 -1.73
N HIS A 78 3.04 -4.52 -2.60
CA HIS A 78 3.16 -5.30 -3.82
C HIS A 78 4.12 -4.59 -4.79
N VAL A 79 5.14 -5.31 -5.24
CA VAL A 79 6.13 -4.80 -6.20
C VAL A 79 6.20 -5.66 -7.46
N GLY A 80 5.31 -6.65 -7.57
CA GLY A 80 5.19 -7.47 -8.77
C GLY A 80 4.69 -6.63 -9.94
N ALA A 81 5.20 -6.91 -11.14
CA ALA A 81 4.80 -6.18 -12.34
C ALA A 81 4.96 -7.06 -13.57
N ALA A 82 4.39 -6.60 -14.70
CA ALA A 82 4.47 -7.30 -15.99
C ALA A 82 5.90 -7.46 -16.52
N THR A 83 6.85 -6.66 -16.04
CA THR A 83 8.27 -6.79 -16.39
C THR A 83 9.15 -6.77 -15.15
N THR A 84 10.27 -7.51 -15.19
CA THR A 84 11.24 -7.55 -14.10
C THR A 84 11.84 -6.16 -13.83
N ALA A 85 12.10 -5.37 -14.87
CA ALA A 85 12.63 -4.01 -14.71
C ALA A 85 11.67 -3.10 -13.94
N ARG A 86 10.37 -3.14 -14.27
CA ARG A 86 9.33 -2.40 -13.53
C ARG A 86 9.22 -2.89 -12.09
N ALA A 87 9.24 -4.21 -11.88
CA ALA A 87 9.19 -4.79 -10.55
C ALA A 87 10.37 -4.33 -9.67
N VAL A 88 11.58 -4.27 -10.24
CA VAL A 88 12.77 -3.73 -9.56
C VAL A 88 12.59 -2.26 -9.22
N LYS A 89 12.12 -1.42 -10.15
CA LYS A 89 11.83 0.01 -9.90
C LYS A 89 10.89 0.22 -8.70
N LEU A 90 9.78 -0.53 -8.66
CA LEU A 90 8.82 -0.46 -7.54
C LEU A 90 9.42 -0.98 -6.22
N ALA A 91 10.22 -2.06 -6.27
CA ALA A 91 10.90 -2.61 -5.11
C ALA A 91 11.96 -1.66 -4.53
N GLU A 92 12.71 -0.97 -5.39
CA GLU A 92 13.68 0.04 -4.96
C GLU A 92 13.01 1.22 -4.27
N HIS A 93 11.90 1.73 -4.84
CA HIS A 93 11.10 2.77 -4.19
C HIS A 93 10.58 2.29 -2.83
N ALA A 94 9.95 1.12 -2.77
CA ALA A 94 9.40 0.56 -1.52
C ALA A 94 10.49 0.37 -0.43
N ARG A 95 11.71 -0.01 -0.80
CA ARG A 95 12.84 -0.20 0.11
C ARG A 95 13.29 1.09 0.80
N THR A 96 13.24 2.23 0.11
CA THR A 96 13.75 3.50 0.66
C THR A 96 12.96 3.99 1.87
N ARG A 97 11.72 3.51 2.03
CA ARG A 97 10.87 3.83 3.18
C ARG A 97 11.01 2.73 4.23
N ARG A 98 11.86 2.98 5.22
CA ARG A 98 11.97 2.11 6.41
C ARG A 98 10.59 1.99 7.05
N GLN A 99 10.03 0.79 7.04
CA GLN A 99 9.03 0.41 8.04
C GLN A 99 9.71 0.55 9.39
N VAL A 100 9.29 1.54 10.17
CA VAL A 100 9.82 1.77 11.51
C VAL A 100 9.45 0.56 12.35
N ARG A 101 10.38 -0.39 12.48
CA ARG A 101 10.36 -1.37 13.55
C ARG A 101 10.81 -0.64 14.81
N GLY A 102 9.87 -0.44 15.74
CA GLY A 102 10.20 -0.28 17.16
C GLY A 102 10.85 -1.55 17.70
#